data_AF-X6NIR5-F1
#
_entry.id   AF-X6NIR5-F1
#
_cell.length_a   1.000
_cell.length_b   1.000
_cell.length_c   1.000
_cell.angle_alpha   90.00
_cell.angle_beta   90.00
_cell.angle_gamma   90.00
#
_symmetry.space_group_name_H-M   'P 1'
#
loop_
_entity.id
_entity.type
_entity.pdbx_description
1 polymer ?
#
loop_
_entity_poly.entity_id
_entity_poly.type
_entity_poly.pdbx_seq_one_letter_code
_entity_poly.pdbx_strand_id
1 'polypeptide(L)'
;MKSHSNFDRITQNVYQVIRANGGRLLMSQIASKYKEMFDKPLDFDGNPKYFVKMERLLLLNCKNDSQDVALYYAPQPAHKLVVSILKKNAKNSGTGMPINEFREQLEKRMGLSLDDCDLTDFLMRWRFLSVRENVDSTKSVLFTPHNGSTVFFGNLNELCTEEDIRKDLEKANQNWKHLPVRLKSGKGFSYAFVIHSFVVRKLVHTYKLHIPRNYHSDFPTRNDARRAVEIFDDKAAFKSTSVSADIEVVGQRKKPQDNSNVSTGFLSTVCDQRHVNNQTSHSINENSTDTLASSNKKLSRTKVTVYLGNLKNSVTKQQILNALAEIHPEWRIVTMRLNVRSGWSHAFVGLLLVVFCVSCELLKMHCSFLCVLLFYADRF
;
A
#
# COMPACT_ATOMS: atom_id res chain seq x y z
N MET A 1 -15.43 -14.59 12.26
CA MET A 1 -15.20 -14.91 10.84
C MET A 1 -16.30 -14.42 9.86
N LYS A 2 -17.35 -13.69 10.30
CA LYS A 2 -18.45 -13.23 9.41
C LYS A 2 -18.17 -11.95 8.60
N SER A 3 -17.04 -11.26 8.82
CA SER A 3 -16.80 -9.94 8.21
C SER A 3 -16.33 -9.98 6.74
N HIS A 4 -15.63 -11.03 6.33
CA HIS A 4 -15.08 -11.10 4.96
C HIS A 4 -16.19 -11.29 3.92
N SER A 5 -17.17 -12.15 4.21
CA SER A 5 -18.28 -12.43 3.28
C SER A 5 -19.16 -11.22 2.99
N ASN A 6 -19.31 -10.28 3.95
CA ASN A 6 -20.10 -9.09 3.72
C ASN A 6 -19.37 -8.08 2.81
N PHE A 7 -18.07 -7.89 3.00
CA PHE A 7 -17.27 -6.99 2.17
C PHE A 7 -17.22 -7.45 0.71
N ASP A 8 -17.02 -8.75 0.47
CA ASP A 8 -16.99 -9.31 -0.88
C ASP A 8 -18.34 -9.13 -1.59
N ARG A 9 -19.44 -9.38 -0.88
CA ARG A 9 -20.79 -9.16 -1.40
C ARG A 9 -21.05 -7.70 -1.76
N ILE A 10 -20.71 -6.77 -0.86
CA ILE A 10 -20.87 -5.32 -1.13
C ILE A 10 -19.99 -4.91 -2.32
N THR A 11 -18.77 -5.42 -2.41
CA THR A 11 -17.86 -5.15 -3.53
C THR A 11 -18.46 -5.60 -4.87
N GLN A 12 -19.01 -6.82 -4.93
CA GLN A 12 -19.68 -7.30 -6.15
C GLN A 12 -20.90 -6.46 -6.51
N ASN A 13 -21.70 -6.06 -5.53
CA ASN A 13 -22.85 -5.20 -5.74
C ASN A 13 -22.42 -3.82 -6.29
N VAL A 14 -21.39 -3.20 -5.73
CA VAL A 14 -20.84 -1.93 -6.25
C VAL A 14 -20.35 -2.09 -7.69
N TYR A 15 -19.69 -3.20 -8.03
CA TYR A 15 -19.30 -3.48 -9.43
C TYR A 15 -20.50 -3.65 -10.36
N GLN A 16 -21.61 -4.20 -9.89
CA GLN A 16 -22.84 -4.29 -10.67
C GLN A 16 -23.47 -2.92 -10.90
N VAL A 17 -23.55 -2.07 -9.87
CA VAL A 17 -24.06 -0.69 -9.99
C VAL A 17 -23.28 0.09 -11.03
N ILE A 18 -21.94 0.10 -10.93
CA ILE A 18 -21.10 0.87 -11.84
C ILE A 18 -21.25 0.36 -13.29
N ARG A 19 -21.27 -0.97 -13.49
CA ARG A 19 -21.46 -1.55 -14.84
C ARG A 19 -22.82 -1.23 -15.45
N ALA A 20 -23.90 -1.28 -14.66
CA ALA A 20 -25.23 -0.94 -15.14
C ALA A 20 -25.37 0.54 -15.52
N ASN A 21 -24.53 1.41 -14.96
CA ASN A 21 -24.47 2.83 -15.28
C ASN A 21 -23.36 3.13 -16.30
N GLY A 22 -23.12 2.22 -17.26
CA GLY A 22 -22.17 2.44 -18.35
C GLY A 22 -20.69 2.34 -17.95
N GLY A 23 -20.37 1.72 -16.81
CA GLY A 23 -18.99 1.47 -16.38
C GLY A 23 -18.30 2.65 -15.70
N ARG A 24 -18.98 3.79 -15.57
CA ARG A 24 -18.52 5.02 -14.90
C ARG A 24 -19.61 5.56 -14.00
N LEU A 25 -19.26 5.97 -12.79
CA LEU A 25 -20.19 6.65 -11.88
C LEU A 25 -19.45 7.67 -11.02
N LEU A 26 -20.08 8.79 -10.68
CA LEU A 26 -19.50 9.70 -9.69
C LEU A 26 -19.65 9.14 -8.27
N MET A 27 -18.69 9.43 -7.40
CA MET A 27 -18.73 9.01 -6.00
C MET A 27 -19.97 9.58 -5.29
N SER A 28 -20.38 10.80 -5.61
CA SER A 28 -21.63 11.41 -5.11
C SER A 28 -22.90 10.63 -5.48
N GLN A 29 -22.87 9.87 -6.58
CA GLN A 29 -24.03 9.14 -7.12
C GLN A 29 -24.11 7.68 -6.66
N ILE A 30 -23.03 7.10 -6.14
CA ILE A 30 -22.97 5.66 -5.86
C ILE A 30 -24.01 5.19 -4.84
N ALA A 31 -24.26 5.99 -3.80
CA ALA A 31 -25.20 5.61 -2.75
C ALA A 31 -26.66 5.56 -3.25
N SER A 32 -27.08 6.56 -4.03
CA SER A 32 -28.44 6.61 -4.59
C SER A 32 -28.65 5.49 -5.61
N LYS A 33 -27.68 5.27 -6.52
CA LYS A 33 -27.74 4.20 -7.52
C LYS A 33 -27.68 2.80 -6.91
N TYR A 34 -26.94 2.62 -5.82
CA TYR A 34 -26.94 1.37 -5.08
C TYR A 34 -28.30 1.09 -4.43
N LYS A 35 -28.92 2.10 -3.80
CA LYS A 35 -30.26 1.98 -3.22
C LYS A 35 -31.32 1.66 -4.27
N GLU A 36 -31.27 2.33 -5.42
CA GLU A 36 -32.17 2.08 -6.56
C GLU A 36 -32.09 0.62 -7.04
N MET A 37 -30.89 0.04 -7.10
CA MET A 37 -30.68 -1.30 -7.64
C MET A 37 -30.99 -2.44 -6.66
N PHE A 38 -30.70 -2.26 -5.37
CA PHE A 38 -30.78 -3.35 -4.38
C PHE A 38 -31.81 -3.13 -3.27
N ASP A 39 -32.56 -2.01 -3.33
CA ASP A 39 -33.51 -1.56 -2.31
C ASP A 39 -32.90 -1.51 -0.89
N LYS A 40 -31.60 -1.20 -0.82
CA LYS A 40 -30.82 -1.16 0.43
C LYS A 40 -29.83 -0.01 0.41
N PRO A 41 -29.63 0.70 1.52
CA PRO A 41 -28.60 1.73 1.59
C PRO A 41 -27.21 1.10 1.43
N LEU A 42 -26.31 1.84 0.80
CA LEU A 42 -24.89 1.49 0.73
C LEU A 42 -24.23 1.87 2.06
N ASP A 43 -24.08 0.90 2.96
CA ASP A 43 -23.48 1.13 4.27
C ASP A 43 -21.97 0.83 4.28
N PHE A 44 -21.20 1.88 4.51
CA PHE A 44 -19.74 1.87 4.64
C PHE A 44 -19.29 2.62 5.90
N ASP A 45 -20.18 2.87 6.86
CA ASP A 45 -19.90 3.75 8.01
C ASP A 45 -19.37 5.13 7.57
N GLY A 46 -19.75 5.61 6.37
CA GLY A 46 -19.24 6.85 5.76
C GLY A 46 -17.76 6.84 5.35
N ASN A 47 -17.09 5.68 5.32
CA ASN A 47 -15.64 5.61 5.06
C ASN A 47 -15.29 5.33 3.58
N PRO A 48 -14.85 6.32 2.80
CA PRO A 48 -14.53 6.11 1.37
C PRO A 48 -13.32 5.19 1.13
N LYS A 49 -12.55 4.83 2.17
CA LYS A 49 -11.41 3.90 2.05
C LYS A 49 -11.82 2.49 1.59
N TYR A 50 -13.10 2.13 1.69
CA TYR A 50 -13.58 0.85 1.17
C TYR A 50 -13.41 0.75 -0.36
N PHE A 51 -13.67 1.83 -1.10
CA PHE A 51 -13.49 1.84 -2.56
C PHE A 51 -12.02 1.63 -2.98
N VAL A 52 -11.07 2.14 -2.18
CA VAL A 52 -9.62 1.95 -2.42
C VAL A 52 -9.20 0.47 -2.30
N LYS A 53 -9.93 -0.33 -1.51
CA LYS A 53 -9.68 -1.78 -1.36
C LYS A 53 -10.26 -2.60 -2.51
N MET A 54 -11.15 -2.03 -3.32
CA MET A 54 -11.79 -2.72 -4.42
C MET A 54 -10.85 -2.74 -5.62
N GLU A 55 -10.18 -3.87 -5.84
CA GLU A 55 -9.06 -3.95 -6.79
C GLU A 55 -9.42 -3.59 -8.24
N ARG A 56 -10.69 -3.75 -8.64
CA ARG A 56 -11.19 -3.43 -9.99
C ARG A 56 -11.79 -2.03 -10.13
N LEU A 57 -11.60 -1.14 -9.14
CA LEU A 57 -11.96 0.27 -9.30
C LEU A 57 -10.75 1.13 -9.62
N LEU A 58 -10.96 2.03 -10.56
CA LEU A 58 -10.11 3.19 -10.77
C LEU A 58 -10.83 4.41 -10.20
N LEU A 59 -10.18 5.10 -9.26
CA LEU A 59 -10.68 6.31 -8.62
C LEU A 59 -9.88 7.50 -9.16
N LEU A 60 -10.53 8.34 -9.96
CA LEU A 60 -9.92 9.52 -10.56
C LEU A 60 -10.64 10.78 -10.09
N ASN A 61 -9.89 11.81 -9.73
CA ASN A 61 -10.48 13.12 -9.47
C ASN A 61 -11.00 13.71 -10.78
N CYS A 62 -12.19 14.31 -10.73
CA CYS A 62 -12.68 15.11 -11.84
C CYS A 62 -11.84 16.40 -11.98
N LYS A 63 -11.64 16.87 -13.21
CA LYS A 63 -10.96 18.15 -13.50
C LYS A 63 -11.81 19.36 -13.09
N ASN A 64 -13.12 19.20 -13.06
CA ASN A 64 -14.06 20.27 -12.78
C ASN A 64 -14.05 20.65 -11.30
N ASP A 65 -14.49 21.87 -10.98
CA ASP A 65 -14.53 22.43 -9.61
C ASP A 65 -15.42 21.64 -8.61
N SER A 66 -16.11 20.59 -9.05
CA SER A 66 -16.98 19.76 -8.21
C SER A 66 -16.23 19.00 -7.10
N GLN A 67 -14.90 18.92 -7.15
CA GLN A 67 -14.06 18.10 -6.25
C GLN A 67 -14.52 16.64 -6.14
N ASP A 68 -15.32 16.16 -7.08
CA ASP A 68 -15.87 14.81 -7.06
C ASP A 68 -14.84 13.78 -7.58
N VAL A 69 -15.10 12.52 -7.26
CA VAL A 69 -14.27 11.38 -7.67
C VAL A 69 -15.08 10.50 -8.61
N ALA A 70 -14.59 10.32 -9.83
CA ALA A 70 -15.15 9.36 -10.77
C ALA A 70 -14.66 7.93 -10.44
N LEU A 71 -15.62 7.02 -10.34
CA LEU A 71 -15.44 5.58 -10.16
C LEU A 71 -15.56 4.90 -11.52
N TYR A 72 -14.49 4.26 -11.98
CA TYR A 72 -14.53 3.45 -13.19
C TYR A 72 -14.35 1.98 -12.86
N TYR A 73 -15.19 1.14 -13.48
CA TYR A 73 -15.01 -0.30 -13.43
C TYR A 73 -13.91 -0.73 -14.41
N ALA A 74 -12.94 -1.49 -13.90
CA ALA A 74 -11.85 -2.05 -14.68
C ALA A 74 -12.09 -3.54 -14.98
N PRO A 75 -11.81 -4.02 -16.22
CA PRO A 75 -11.98 -5.44 -16.57
C PRO A 75 -11.05 -6.38 -15.78
N GLN A 76 -9.94 -5.86 -15.26
CA GLN A 76 -8.97 -6.57 -14.42
C GLN A 76 -8.54 -5.63 -13.27
N PRO A 77 -7.82 -6.12 -12.25
CA PRO A 77 -7.32 -5.26 -11.18
C PRO A 77 -6.60 -4.01 -11.72
N ALA A 78 -6.94 -2.83 -11.21
CA ALA A 78 -6.45 -1.53 -11.67
C ALA A 78 -4.93 -1.47 -11.74
N HIS A 79 -4.25 -2.01 -10.72
CA HIS A 79 -2.78 -2.07 -10.70
C HIS A 79 -2.21 -2.89 -11.87
N LYS A 80 -2.87 -3.99 -12.26
CA LYS A 80 -2.43 -4.80 -13.41
C LYS A 80 -2.61 -4.05 -14.72
N LEU A 81 -3.68 -3.26 -14.88
CA LEU A 81 -3.86 -2.41 -16.07
C LEU A 81 -2.70 -1.44 -16.21
N VAL A 82 -2.48 -0.61 -15.19
CA VAL A 82 -1.43 0.41 -15.16
C VAL A 82 -0.06 -0.20 -15.45
N VAL A 83 0.30 -1.28 -14.73
CA VAL A 83 1.58 -1.97 -14.91
C VAL A 83 1.71 -2.56 -16.31
N SER A 84 0.65 -3.17 -16.85
CA SER A 84 0.70 -3.79 -18.17
C SER A 84 0.86 -2.78 -19.32
N ILE A 85 0.22 -1.62 -19.20
CA ILE A 85 0.35 -0.51 -20.16
C ILE A 85 1.79 -0.01 -20.16
N LEU A 86 2.35 0.29 -18.98
CA LEU A 86 3.72 0.79 -18.88
C LEU A 86 4.77 -0.25 -19.29
N LYS A 87 4.60 -1.53 -18.92
CA LYS A 87 5.54 -2.59 -19.30
C LYS A 87 5.63 -2.82 -20.80
N LYS A 88 4.52 -2.67 -21.54
CA LYS A 88 4.52 -2.81 -23.00
C LYS A 88 5.40 -1.75 -23.67
N ASN A 89 5.47 -0.56 -23.09
CA ASN A 89 6.15 0.60 -23.67
C ASN A 89 7.53 0.87 -23.05
N ALA A 90 7.84 0.26 -21.91
CA ALA A 90 9.16 0.33 -21.27
C ALA A 90 10.31 -0.22 -22.14
N LYS A 91 10.01 -0.92 -23.24
CA LYS A 91 11.01 -1.40 -24.21
C LYS A 91 11.75 -0.27 -24.94
N ASN A 92 11.22 0.96 -24.94
CA ASN A 92 11.57 1.92 -25.98
C ASN A 92 12.68 2.94 -25.68
N SER A 93 13.26 3.06 -24.47
CA SER A 93 14.49 3.87 -24.19
C SER A 93 14.64 4.34 -22.73
N GLY A 94 13.72 4.00 -21.82
CA GLY A 94 13.78 4.49 -20.43
C GLY A 94 13.36 5.97 -20.28
N THR A 95 12.91 6.62 -21.35
CA THR A 95 12.36 7.98 -21.37
C THR A 95 10.98 8.11 -20.70
N GLY A 96 10.33 6.99 -20.39
CA GLY A 96 8.96 6.98 -19.87
C GLY A 96 7.93 7.01 -21.00
N MET A 97 6.65 7.00 -20.64
CA MET A 97 5.52 7.09 -21.56
C MET A 97 4.82 8.44 -21.38
N PRO A 98 4.56 9.23 -22.44
CA PRO A 98 3.74 10.44 -22.34
C PRO A 98 2.38 10.15 -21.68
N ILE A 99 1.91 11.05 -20.80
CA ILE A 99 0.63 10.86 -20.08
C ILE A 99 -0.55 10.75 -21.05
N ASN A 100 -0.53 11.46 -22.18
CA ASN A 100 -1.60 11.37 -23.19
C ASN A 100 -1.63 9.98 -23.85
N GLU A 101 -0.47 9.42 -24.19
CA GLU A 101 -0.39 8.05 -24.72
C GLU A 101 -0.85 7.01 -23.67
N PHE A 102 -0.49 7.23 -22.40
CA PHE A 102 -0.98 6.40 -21.29
C PHE A 102 -2.51 6.44 -21.18
N ARG A 103 -3.10 7.64 -21.30
CA ARG A 103 -4.55 7.86 -21.31
C ARG A 103 -5.22 7.06 -22.40
N GLU A 104 -4.80 7.23 -23.65
CA GLU A 104 -5.37 6.54 -24.81
C GLU A 104 -5.31 5.01 -24.65
N GLN A 105 -4.17 4.48 -24.15
CA GLN A 105 -4.04 3.05 -23.89
C GLN A 105 -4.95 2.58 -22.75
N LEU A 106 -5.15 3.39 -21.71
CA LEU A 106 -6.04 3.07 -20.60
C LEU A 106 -7.51 3.10 -21.03
N GLU A 107 -7.92 4.14 -21.74
CA GLU A 107 -9.27 4.30 -22.31
C GLU A 107 -9.61 3.16 -23.26
N LYS A 108 -8.70 2.83 -24.18
CA LYS A 108 -8.86 1.68 -25.09
C LYS A 108 -9.05 0.36 -24.36
N ARG A 109 -8.38 0.15 -23.23
CA ARG A 109 -8.49 -1.08 -22.43
C ARG A 109 -9.78 -1.15 -21.63
N MET A 110 -10.32 0.00 -21.24
CA MET A 110 -11.54 0.10 -20.45
C MET A 110 -12.80 0.22 -21.32
N GLY A 111 -12.66 0.71 -22.55
CA GLY A 111 -13.79 1.07 -23.41
C GLY A 111 -14.54 2.32 -22.91
N LEU A 112 -13.85 3.23 -22.19
CA LEU A 112 -14.44 4.42 -21.56
C LEU A 112 -13.51 5.62 -21.74
N SER A 113 -14.07 6.82 -21.94
CA SER A 113 -13.29 8.09 -21.96
C SER A 113 -12.94 8.55 -20.53
N LEU A 114 -11.77 9.18 -20.40
CA LEU A 114 -11.22 9.77 -19.18
C LEU A 114 -10.99 11.30 -19.33
N ASP A 115 -11.62 11.94 -20.32
CA ASP A 115 -11.41 13.36 -20.67
C ASP A 115 -11.62 14.31 -19.49
N ASP A 116 -12.65 14.04 -18.68
CA ASP A 116 -13.02 14.84 -17.51
C ASP A 116 -12.17 14.56 -16.26
N CYS A 117 -11.12 13.74 -16.35
CA CYS A 117 -10.36 13.26 -15.18
C CYS A 117 -8.91 13.76 -15.15
N ASP A 118 -8.43 14.10 -13.95
CA ASP A 118 -7.02 14.43 -13.70
C ASP A 118 -6.20 13.15 -13.58
N LEU A 119 -5.63 12.75 -14.71
CA LEU A 119 -4.78 11.57 -14.80
C LEU A 119 -3.42 11.80 -14.14
N THR A 120 -2.95 13.04 -14.04
CA THR A 120 -1.66 13.34 -13.41
C THR A 120 -1.75 13.08 -11.91
N ASP A 121 -2.79 13.61 -11.26
CA ASP A 121 -3.05 13.34 -9.83
C ASP A 121 -3.25 11.83 -9.58
N PHE A 122 -4.03 11.16 -10.44
CA PHE A 122 -4.20 9.70 -10.35
C PHE A 122 -2.85 8.96 -10.36
N LEU A 123 -1.96 9.27 -11.31
CA LEU A 123 -0.66 8.59 -11.45
C LEU A 123 0.29 8.89 -10.29
N MET A 124 0.30 10.13 -9.79
CA MET A 124 1.14 10.55 -8.65
C MET A 124 0.82 9.83 -7.34
N ARG A 125 -0.39 9.27 -7.20
CA ARG A 125 -0.78 8.47 -6.02
C ARG A 125 -0.09 7.10 -5.98
N TRP A 126 0.38 6.58 -7.11
CA TRP A 126 0.99 5.26 -7.19
C TRP A 126 2.46 5.31 -6.79
N ARG A 127 2.81 4.63 -5.69
CA ARG A 127 4.19 4.63 -5.15
C ARG A 127 5.25 4.03 -6.08
N PHE A 128 4.85 3.22 -7.05
CA PHE A 128 5.75 2.59 -8.01
C PHE A 128 5.85 3.37 -9.33
N LEU A 129 5.23 4.55 -9.40
CA LEU A 129 5.28 5.43 -10.57
C LEU A 129 5.94 6.74 -10.22
N SER A 130 6.58 7.33 -11.22
CA SER A 130 7.07 8.70 -11.18
C SER A 130 6.55 9.43 -12.40
N VAL A 131 6.02 10.64 -12.19
CA VAL A 131 5.68 11.56 -13.27
C VAL A 131 6.80 12.58 -13.38
N ARG A 132 7.33 12.75 -14.59
CA ARG A 132 8.39 13.72 -14.90
C ARG A 132 7.87 14.70 -15.93
N GLU A 133 8.25 15.96 -15.76
CA GLU A 133 8.05 17.00 -16.77
C GLU A 133 9.24 16.98 -17.73
N ASN A 134 8.95 16.95 -19.02
CA ASN A 134 9.90 16.96 -20.11
C ASN A 134 10.29 18.41 -20.46
N VAL A 135 11.30 18.57 -21.32
CA VAL A 135 11.80 19.90 -21.75
C VAL A 135 10.74 20.71 -22.51
N ASP A 136 9.79 20.03 -23.15
CA ASP A 136 8.66 20.61 -23.87
C ASP A 136 7.41 20.85 -22.99
N SER A 137 7.57 20.81 -21.66
CA SER A 137 6.49 20.90 -20.65
C SER A 137 5.45 19.78 -20.73
N THR A 138 5.66 18.75 -21.55
CA THR A 138 4.83 17.55 -21.52
C THR A 138 5.19 16.70 -20.30
N LYS A 139 4.26 15.87 -19.83
CA LYS A 139 4.52 14.97 -18.70
C LYS A 139 4.61 13.53 -19.17
N SER A 140 5.57 12.80 -18.62
CA SER A 140 5.77 11.37 -18.87
C SER A 140 5.70 10.57 -17.57
N VAL A 141 5.12 9.38 -17.64
CA VAL A 141 5.03 8.41 -16.55
C VAL A 141 6.00 7.26 -16.78
N LEU A 142 6.72 6.89 -15.72
CA LEU A 142 7.67 5.78 -15.73
C LEU A 142 7.56 4.98 -14.44
N PHE A 143 8.07 3.75 -14.46
CA PHE A 143 8.27 2.98 -13.24
C PHE A 143 9.30 3.67 -12.35
N THR A 144 8.97 3.82 -11.07
CA THR A 144 9.96 4.17 -10.05
C THR A 144 10.93 3.00 -9.91
N PRO A 145 12.24 3.23 -10.05
CA PRO A 145 13.22 2.16 -9.93
C PRO A 145 13.19 1.52 -8.52
N HIS A 146 12.82 0.25 -8.44
CA HIS A 146 12.62 -0.46 -7.17
C HIS A 146 13.90 -0.95 -6.47
N ASN A 147 15.08 -0.59 -6.97
CA ASN A 147 16.34 -1.07 -6.42
C ASN A 147 16.88 -0.16 -5.29
N GLY A 148 16.06 0.78 -4.84
CA GLY A 148 16.44 1.84 -3.94
C GLY A 148 16.02 1.65 -2.49
N SER A 149 16.83 2.17 -1.57
CA SER A 149 16.39 2.44 -0.21
C SER A 149 15.67 3.79 -0.22
N THR A 150 14.42 3.83 0.25
CA THR A 150 13.72 5.10 0.49
C THR A 150 13.99 5.52 1.93
N VAL A 151 14.50 6.74 2.12
CA VAL A 151 14.68 7.31 3.45
C VAL A 151 13.42 8.10 3.78
N PHE A 152 12.79 7.77 4.90
CA PHE A 152 11.67 8.51 5.46
C PHE A 152 12.19 9.53 6.45
N PHE A 153 11.83 10.80 6.27
CA PHE A 153 12.05 11.88 7.22
C PHE A 153 10.71 12.28 7.85
N GLY A 154 10.53 12.01 9.13
CA GLY A 154 9.36 12.39 9.92
C GLY A 154 9.65 13.54 10.88
N ASN A 155 8.59 14.07 11.49
CA ASN A 155 8.65 15.17 12.44
C ASN A 155 9.28 16.45 11.85
N LEU A 156 9.03 16.70 10.56
CA LEU A 156 9.48 17.92 9.92
C LEU A 156 8.59 19.08 10.37
N ASN A 157 9.19 20.26 10.49
CA ASN A 157 8.46 21.51 10.70
C ASN A 157 7.39 21.69 9.60
N GLU A 158 6.21 22.19 9.94
CA GLU A 158 5.14 22.44 8.97
C GLU A 158 5.57 23.40 7.86
N LEU A 159 6.47 24.34 8.17
CA LEU A 159 7.04 25.31 7.23
C LEU A 159 8.22 24.76 6.43
N CYS A 160 8.61 23.49 6.63
CA CYS A 160 9.66 22.84 5.86
C CYS A 160 9.22 22.70 4.41
N THR A 161 10.03 23.19 3.48
CA THR A 161 9.81 23.05 2.04
C THR A 161 10.67 21.93 1.46
N GLU A 162 10.37 21.51 0.23
CA GLU A 162 11.21 20.55 -0.49
C GLU A 162 12.64 21.06 -0.68
N GLU A 163 12.80 22.36 -0.90
CA GLU A 163 14.09 23.00 -1.11
C GLU A 163 14.94 23.04 0.16
N ASP A 164 14.32 23.17 1.34
CA ASP A 164 15.03 23.06 2.62
C ASP A 164 15.64 21.67 2.79
N ILE A 165 14.89 20.63 2.39
CA ILE A 165 15.36 19.24 2.42
C ILE A 165 16.54 19.05 1.47
N ARG A 166 16.44 19.53 0.22
CA ARG A 166 17.52 19.43 -0.77
C ARG A 166 18.79 20.14 -0.34
N LYS A 167 18.67 21.34 0.25
CA LYS A 167 19.82 22.10 0.76
C LYS A 167 20.58 21.36 1.85
N ASP A 168 19.88 20.77 2.80
CA ASP A 168 20.53 20.03 3.89
C ASP A 168 21.06 18.66 3.42
N LEU A 169 20.38 18.01 2.48
CA LEU A 169 20.93 16.85 1.78
C LEU A 169 22.23 17.18 1.04
N GLU A 170 22.28 18.30 0.30
CA GLU A 170 23.47 18.79 -0.41
C GLU A 170 24.65 19.05 0.54
N LYS A 171 24.39 19.62 1.73
CA LYS A 171 25.42 19.83 2.76
C LYS A 171 26.03 18.51 3.26
N ALA A 172 25.20 17.49 3.46
CA ALA A 172 25.65 16.18 3.91
C ALA A 172 26.43 15.45 2.80
N ASN A 173 25.97 15.59 1.56
CA ASN A 173 26.62 15.05 0.37
C ASN A 173 26.15 15.85 -0.85
N GLN A 174 27.08 16.47 -1.58
CA GLN A 174 26.75 17.26 -2.77
C GLN A 174 25.99 16.44 -3.83
N ASN A 175 26.23 15.12 -3.84
CA ASN A 175 25.49 14.16 -4.65
C ASN A 175 24.09 13.83 -4.08
N TRP A 176 23.53 14.56 -3.13
CA TRP A 176 22.14 14.34 -2.69
C TRP A 176 21.24 15.54 -2.98
N LYS A 177 21.78 16.58 -3.62
CA LYS A 177 21.02 17.78 -4.01
C LYS A 177 19.84 17.47 -4.92
N HIS A 178 20.03 16.52 -5.84
CA HIS A 178 19.08 16.24 -6.91
C HIS A 178 18.14 15.06 -6.62
N LEU A 179 18.13 14.58 -5.36
CA LEU A 179 17.24 13.48 -4.99
C LEU A 179 15.78 13.89 -5.11
N PRO A 180 14.90 13.02 -5.64
CA PRO A 180 13.48 13.27 -5.63
C PRO A 180 12.97 13.19 -4.20
N VAL A 181 12.39 14.30 -3.74
CA VAL A 181 11.83 14.45 -2.40
C VAL A 181 10.31 14.51 -2.54
N ARG A 182 9.61 13.57 -1.91
CA ARG A 182 8.15 13.61 -1.80
C ARG A 182 7.76 14.11 -0.41
N LEU A 183 7.59 15.42 -0.29
CA LEU A 183 7.10 16.08 0.91
C LEU A 183 5.58 15.94 1.03
N LYS A 184 5.10 15.69 2.25
CA LYS A 184 3.69 15.65 2.61
C LYS A 184 3.46 16.44 3.88
N SER A 185 2.57 17.40 3.82
CA SER A 185 2.14 18.18 4.99
C SER A 185 1.07 17.40 5.76
N GLY A 186 1.26 17.26 7.06
CA GLY A 186 0.28 16.72 8.01
C GLY A 186 -0.28 17.83 8.91
N LYS A 187 -1.17 17.48 9.84
CA LYS A 187 -1.64 18.39 10.90
C LYS A 187 -0.62 18.37 12.05
N GLY A 188 0.09 19.48 12.29
CA GLY A 188 1.11 19.65 13.34
C GLY A 188 2.54 19.42 12.86
N PHE A 189 2.75 18.67 11.77
CA PHE A 189 4.07 18.29 11.27
C PHE A 189 4.00 17.85 9.81
N SER A 190 5.13 17.98 9.12
CA SER A 190 5.36 17.46 7.78
C SER A 190 6.19 16.18 7.83
N TYR A 191 6.20 15.44 6.73
CA TYR A 191 7.08 14.29 6.53
C TYR A 191 7.47 14.17 5.06
N ALA A 192 8.67 13.66 4.79
CA ALA A 192 9.19 13.50 3.44
C ALA A 192 9.68 12.09 3.19
N PHE A 193 9.59 11.65 1.95
CA PHE A 193 10.25 10.45 1.46
C PHE A 193 11.29 10.86 0.44
N VAL A 194 12.54 10.50 0.67
CA VAL A 194 13.61 10.73 -0.30
C VAL A 194 13.89 9.41 -0.98
N ILE A 195 13.53 9.37 -2.25
CA ILE A 195 13.44 8.12 -3.01
C ILE A 195 14.71 7.99 -3.83
N HIS A 196 15.34 6.82 -3.79
CA HIS A 196 16.38 6.49 -4.74
C HIS A 196 15.77 6.23 -6.12
N SER A 197 16.10 7.06 -7.11
CA SER A 197 15.60 6.92 -8.47
C SER A 197 16.71 6.43 -9.40
N PHE A 198 17.05 5.14 -9.35
CA PHE A 198 18.04 4.56 -10.26
C PHE A 198 17.74 4.87 -11.74
N VAL A 199 18.38 5.89 -12.30
CA VAL A 199 18.43 6.07 -13.75
C VAL A 199 19.37 4.99 -14.27
N VAL A 200 18.85 4.13 -15.13
CA VAL A 200 19.51 2.92 -15.64
C VAL A 200 20.85 3.28 -16.31
N ARG A 201 21.95 3.23 -15.55
CA ARG A 201 23.32 3.36 -16.07
C ARG A 201 23.62 2.32 -17.17
N LYS A 202 22.89 1.21 -17.22
CA LYS A 202 23.08 0.14 -18.20
C LYS A 202 22.63 0.50 -19.63
N LEU A 203 21.75 1.46 -19.83
CA LEU A 203 21.30 1.88 -21.17
C LEU A 203 22.25 2.90 -21.81
N VAL A 204 22.87 3.76 -21.01
CA VAL A 204 23.81 4.79 -21.51
C VAL A 204 25.08 4.16 -22.08
N HIS A 205 25.55 3.04 -21.52
CA HIS A 205 26.73 2.34 -22.03
C HIS A 205 26.46 1.53 -23.31
N THR A 206 25.25 0.99 -23.48
CA THR A 206 24.91 0.15 -24.64
C THR A 206 24.51 0.97 -25.88
N TYR A 207 23.96 2.17 -25.72
CA TYR A 207 23.37 2.93 -26.83
C TYR A 207 24.13 4.19 -27.27
N LYS A 208 25.33 4.48 -26.72
CA LYS A 208 26.15 5.68 -27.04
C LYS A 208 25.34 6.99 -27.09
N LEU A 209 24.27 7.10 -26.29
CA LEU A 209 23.47 8.33 -26.22
C LEU A 209 24.31 9.40 -25.52
N HIS A 210 24.58 10.49 -26.24
CA HIS A 210 25.29 11.67 -25.75
C HIS A 210 24.38 12.46 -24.81
N ILE A 211 24.14 11.92 -23.60
CA ILE A 211 23.47 12.66 -22.54
C ILE A 211 24.56 13.47 -21.82
N PRO A 212 24.40 14.80 -21.66
CA PRO A 212 25.39 15.63 -20.98
C PRO A 212 25.69 15.07 -19.58
N ARG A 213 26.99 14.93 -19.27
CA ARG A 213 27.57 14.24 -18.09
C ARG A 213 27.19 14.81 -16.71
N ASN A 214 26.24 15.74 -16.63
CA ASN A 214 25.98 16.55 -15.43
C ASN A 214 24.69 16.20 -14.67
N TYR A 215 24.01 15.11 -15.00
CA TYR A 215 22.84 14.64 -14.24
C TYR A 215 23.17 13.39 -13.43
N HIS A 216 23.83 13.61 -12.30
CA HIS A 216 23.91 12.61 -11.25
C HIS A 216 23.47 13.26 -9.96
N SER A 217 22.45 12.68 -9.31
CA SER A 217 22.76 11.88 -8.12
C SER A 217 21.52 11.39 -7.34
N ASP A 218 21.57 10.10 -6.98
CA ASP A 218 20.63 9.31 -6.18
C ASP A 218 21.22 9.04 -4.77
N PHE A 219 20.53 8.37 -3.82
CA PHE A 219 21.17 7.72 -2.67
C PHE A 219 21.86 6.43 -3.17
N PRO A 220 23.11 6.48 -3.64
CA PRO A 220 23.58 5.52 -4.66
C PRO A 220 23.57 4.06 -4.20
N THR A 221 23.60 3.84 -2.89
CA THR A 221 23.58 2.53 -2.26
C THR A 221 22.73 2.53 -0.99
N ARG A 222 22.40 1.32 -0.50
CA ARG A 222 21.83 1.13 0.84
C ARG A 222 22.70 1.72 1.95
N ASN A 223 24.01 1.78 1.76
CA ASN A 223 24.92 2.41 2.72
C ASN A 223 24.73 3.93 2.75
N ASP A 224 24.42 4.56 1.63
CA ASP A 224 24.12 5.99 1.58
C ASP A 224 22.83 6.33 2.33
N ALA A 225 21.81 5.50 2.17
CA ALA A 225 20.58 5.64 2.96
C ALA A 225 20.84 5.45 4.47
N ARG A 226 21.72 4.51 4.86
CA ARG A 226 22.15 4.36 6.27
C ARG A 226 22.89 5.60 6.76
N ARG A 227 23.81 6.14 5.96
CA ARG A 227 24.53 7.38 6.29
C ARG A 227 23.59 8.56 6.46
N ALA A 228 22.58 8.71 5.61
CA ALA A 228 21.57 9.76 5.81
C ALA A 228 20.80 9.58 7.12
N VAL A 229 20.41 8.36 7.47
CA VAL A 229 19.79 8.11 8.79
C VAL A 229 20.74 8.47 9.92
N GLU A 230 22.01 8.08 9.85
CA GLU A 230 23.01 8.43 10.87
C GLU A 230 23.24 9.95 10.99
N ILE A 231 23.19 10.68 9.88
CA ILE A 231 23.42 12.12 9.83
C ILE A 231 22.21 12.90 10.35
N PHE A 232 20.99 12.47 10.03
CA PHE A 232 19.79 13.28 10.25
C PHE A 232 18.90 12.78 11.38
N ASP A 233 18.98 11.50 11.78
CA ASP A 233 18.13 11.00 12.87
C ASP A 233 18.48 11.69 14.20
N ASP A 234 17.45 12.21 14.85
CA ASP A 234 17.53 12.99 16.09
C ASP A 234 18.43 14.24 16.00
N LYS A 235 18.66 14.76 14.80
CA LYS A 235 19.40 16.01 14.58
C LYS A 235 18.46 17.15 14.17
N ALA A 236 18.89 18.38 14.47
CA ALA A 236 18.26 19.57 13.94
C ALA A 236 18.63 19.74 12.46
N ALA A 237 17.64 19.62 11.58
CA ALA A 237 17.78 19.75 10.14
C ALA A 237 16.43 20.11 9.53
N PHE A 238 16.40 20.58 8.29
CA PHE A 238 15.18 20.85 7.54
C PHE A 238 14.24 21.82 8.28
N LYS A 239 14.81 22.87 8.90
CA LYS A 239 14.11 23.83 9.79
C LYS A 239 13.38 23.20 10.98
N SER A 240 13.72 21.96 11.30
CA SER A 240 13.11 21.17 12.36
C SER A 240 14.11 21.08 13.51
N THR A 241 13.62 21.16 14.75
CA THR A 241 14.46 21.05 15.94
C THR A 241 14.99 19.62 16.15
N SER A 242 14.25 18.62 15.66
CA SER A 242 14.64 17.22 15.67
C SER A 242 13.92 16.47 14.54
N VAL A 243 14.69 15.79 13.70
CA VAL A 243 14.19 15.01 12.57
C VAL A 243 14.21 13.52 12.90
N SER A 244 13.15 12.80 12.54
CA SER A 244 13.14 11.34 12.55
C SER A 244 13.58 10.81 11.19
N ALA A 245 14.66 10.05 11.09
CA ALA A 245 15.08 9.39 9.85
C ALA A 245 15.04 7.86 9.98
N ASP A 246 14.44 7.16 9.01
CA ASP A 246 14.46 5.69 8.94
C ASP A 246 14.50 5.20 7.49
N ILE A 247 14.98 3.97 7.26
CA ILE A 247 14.98 3.33 5.94
C ILE A 247 13.69 2.51 5.78
N GLU A 248 12.83 2.91 4.85
CA GLU A 248 11.63 2.14 4.52
C GLU A 248 12.05 0.86 3.78
N VAL A 249 11.90 -0.31 4.43
CA VAL A 249 12.17 -1.61 3.81
C VAL A 249 11.00 -1.96 2.89
N VAL A 250 11.15 -1.66 1.59
CA VAL A 250 10.13 -1.92 0.54
C VAL A 250 9.85 -3.42 0.32
N GLY A 251 10.59 -4.33 0.98
CA GLY A 251 10.68 -5.75 0.60
C GLY A 251 9.95 -6.82 1.42
N GLN A 252 9.19 -6.52 2.49
CA GLN A 252 8.55 -7.59 3.31
C GLN A 252 7.04 -7.79 3.08
N ARG A 253 6.53 -7.50 1.88
CA ARG A 253 5.22 -8.06 1.49
C ARG A 253 5.44 -9.52 1.09
N LYS A 254 4.91 -10.44 1.92
CA LYS A 254 4.85 -11.88 1.62
C LYS A 254 4.41 -12.05 0.16
N LYS A 255 5.23 -12.73 -0.66
CA LYS A 255 4.78 -13.24 -1.94
C LYS A 255 3.48 -14.03 -1.69
N PRO A 256 2.39 -13.81 -2.44
CA PRO A 256 1.28 -14.73 -2.44
C PRO A 256 1.86 -16.12 -2.73
N GLN A 257 1.62 -17.09 -1.83
CA GLN A 257 1.85 -18.49 -2.18
C GLN A 257 0.82 -18.81 -3.27
N ASP A 258 1.28 -18.91 -4.51
CA ASP A 258 0.51 -19.53 -5.59
C ASP A 258 0.33 -21.00 -5.24
N ASN A 259 -0.83 -21.34 -4.68
CA ASN A 259 -1.31 -22.71 -4.61
C ASN A 259 -2.05 -23.00 -5.93
N SER A 260 -1.30 -23.26 -6.99
CA SER A 260 -1.84 -23.82 -8.24
C SER A 260 -1.25 -25.21 -8.48
N ASN A 261 -1.72 -26.19 -7.71
CA ASN A 261 -1.73 -27.58 -8.16
C ASN A 261 -3.09 -27.84 -8.82
N VAL A 262 -3.16 -27.56 -10.13
CA VAL A 262 -4.19 -28.16 -10.98
C VAL A 262 -3.45 -28.93 -12.06
N SER A 263 -3.36 -30.23 -11.84
CA SER A 263 -3.02 -31.22 -12.84
C SER A 263 -4.13 -31.22 -13.91
N THR A 264 -3.77 -30.87 -15.13
CA THR A 264 -4.51 -31.29 -16.33
C THR A 264 -3.50 -31.70 -17.38
N GLY A 265 -3.14 -32.98 -17.35
CA GLY A 265 -2.70 -33.67 -18.54
C GLY A 265 -3.91 -34.01 -19.38
N PHE A 266 -3.94 -33.59 -20.63
CA PHE A 266 -4.74 -34.21 -21.68
C PHE A 266 -4.06 -33.96 -23.02
N LEU A 267 -3.31 -34.97 -23.48
CA LEU A 267 -2.99 -35.20 -24.88
C LEU A 267 -4.21 -35.89 -25.49
N SER A 268 -4.74 -35.36 -26.60
CA SER A 268 -5.63 -36.10 -27.48
C SER A 268 -5.00 -36.08 -28.88
N THR A 269 -4.44 -37.22 -29.25
CA THR A 269 -4.05 -37.56 -30.60
C THR A 269 -5.10 -38.53 -31.12
N VAL A 270 -5.69 -38.18 -32.25
CA VAL A 270 -6.63 -39.00 -33.02
C VAL A 270 -5.86 -40.16 -33.66
N CYS A 271 -6.32 -41.41 -33.49
CA CYS A 271 -6.46 -42.40 -34.57
C CYS A 271 -7.09 -43.72 -34.07
N ASP A 272 -7.87 -44.29 -34.98
CA ASP A 272 -8.60 -45.56 -34.94
C ASP A 272 -7.81 -46.79 -34.48
N GLN A 273 -8.46 -47.75 -33.82
CA GLN A 273 -8.83 -49.05 -34.41
C GLN A 273 -9.58 -49.98 -33.44
N ARG A 274 -10.20 -50.99 -34.07
CA ARG A 274 -11.28 -51.89 -33.64
C ARG A 274 -10.87 -53.02 -32.68
N HIS A 275 -11.93 -53.61 -32.11
CA HIS A 275 -12.20 -55.03 -31.83
C HIS A 275 -11.91 -55.66 -30.44
N VAL A 276 -13.03 -56.10 -29.82
CA VAL A 276 -13.37 -57.47 -29.36
C VAL A 276 -13.09 -57.89 -27.91
N ASN A 277 -14.21 -58.26 -27.25
CA ASN A 277 -14.46 -59.30 -26.22
C ASN A 277 -13.37 -59.56 -25.16
N ASN A 278 -13.66 -59.73 -23.87
CA ASN A 278 -14.65 -60.63 -23.28
C ASN A 278 -14.65 -60.47 -21.75
N GLN A 279 -15.77 -60.92 -21.16
CA GLN A 279 -16.02 -61.30 -19.77
C GLN A 279 -14.80 -61.61 -18.88
N THR A 280 -14.79 -61.16 -17.62
CA THR A 280 -14.91 -62.05 -16.44
C THR A 280 -15.22 -61.28 -15.15
N SER A 281 -16.07 -61.90 -14.35
CA SER A 281 -16.56 -61.57 -13.01
C SER A 281 -15.47 -61.59 -11.92
N HIS A 282 -15.59 -60.76 -10.86
CA HIS A 282 -15.80 -61.20 -9.46
C HIS A 282 -15.63 -60.10 -8.40
N SER A 283 -16.50 -60.23 -7.38
CA SER A 283 -16.35 -59.95 -5.94
C SER A 283 -16.10 -58.51 -5.44
N ILE A 284 -17.19 -57.95 -4.89
CA ILE A 284 -17.35 -57.58 -3.47
C ILE A 284 -16.04 -57.61 -2.66
N ASN A 285 -15.61 -56.44 -2.18
CA ASN A 285 -15.18 -56.34 -0.79
C ASN A 285 -15.39 -54.91 -0.26
N GLU A 286 -16.37 -54.81 0.64
CA GLU A 286 -16.55 -53.69 1.56
C GLU A 286 -15.36 -53.66 2.51
N ASN A 287 -14.77 -52.49 2.72
CA ASN A 287 -14.12 -52.16 3.98
C ASN A 287 -14.08 -50.65 4.14
N SER A 288 -15.14 -50.15 4.78
CA SER A 288 -15.23 -48.83 5.38
C SER A 288 -14.28 -48.75 6.57
N THR A 289 -13.22 -47.95 6.43
CA THR A 289 -12.47 -47.43 7.57
C THR A 289 -12.72 -45.93 7.68
N ASP A 290 -13.69 -45.59 8.53
CA ASP A 290 -13.93 -44.25 9.05
C ASP A 290 -12.68 -43.77 9.80
N THR A 291 -11.83 -43.03 9.08
CA THR A 291 -10.74 -42.29 9.70
C THR A 291 -11.24 -40.88 9.95
N LEU A 292 -11.72 -40.63 11.18
CA LEU A 292 -12.00 -39.30 11.73
C LEU A 292 -10.70 -38.49 11.76
N ALA A 293 -10.36 -37.89 10.62
CA ALA A 293 -9.30 -36.91 10.50
C ALA A 293 -9.75 -35.62 11.20
N SER A 294 -9.44 -35.54 12.50
CA SER A 294 -9.44 -34.30 13.27
C SER A 294 -8.59 -33.27 12.55
N SER A 295 -9.25 -32.41 11.78
CA SER A 295 -8.62 -31.28 11.10
C SER A 295 -8.21 -30.25 12.15
N ASN A 296 -7.05 -30.47 12.75
CA ASN A 296 -6.33 -29.47 13.55
C ASN A 296 -5.98 -28.29 12.64
N LYS A 297 -6.96 -27.40 12.39
CA LYS A 297 -6.76 -26.09 11.77
C LYS A 297 -5.88 -25.29 12.72
N LYS A 298 -4.58 -25.39 12.48
CA LYS A 298 -3.51 -24.64 13.12
C LYS A 298 -3.87 -23.16 13.03
N LEU A 299 -4.43 -22.61 14.11
CA LEU A 299 -4.80 -21.21 14.22
C LEU A 299 -3.54 -20.40 13.93
N SER A 300 -3.46 -19.78 12.74
CA SER A 300 -2.30 -18.98 12.38
C SER A 300 -2.36 -17.73 13.27
N ARG A 301 -1.57 -17.75 14.34
CA ARG A 301 -1.45 -16.64 15.28
C ARG A 301 -0.86 -15.46 14.50
N THR A 302 -1.72 -14.51 14.12
CA THR A 302 -1.30 -13.27 13.48
C THR A 302 -0.55 -12.44 14.51
N LYS A 303 0.76 -12.28 14.31
CA LYS A 303 1.58 -11.42 15.16
C LYS A 303 1.19 -9.97 14.89
N VAL A 304 0.79 -9.26 15.93
CA VAL A 304 0.48 -7.81 15.88
C VAL A 304 1.56 -7.07 16.67
N THR A 305 2.02 -5.95 16.13
CA THR A 305 2.92 -5.00 16.81
C THR A 305 2.16 -3.69 16.99
N VAL A 306 2.18 -3.14 18.20
CA VAL A 306 1.53 -1.86 18.53
C VAL A 306 2.58 -0.76 18.59
N TYR A 307 2.29 0.38 17.97
CA TYR A 307 3.12 1.59 18.01
C TYR A 307 2.55 2.57 19.03
N LEU A 308 3.39 3.04 19.95
CA LEU A 308 3.11 4.08 20.93
C LEU A 308 4.00 5.28 20.61
N GLY A 309 3.43 6.36 20.10
CA GLY A 309 4.16 7.60 19.78
C GLY A 309 4.05 8.66 20.87
N ASN A 310 4.85 9.73 20.76
CA ASN A 310 4.77 10.94 21.59
C ASN A 310 4.88 10.71 23.10
N LEU A 311 5.62 9.69 23.52
CA LEU A 311 5.93 9.47 24.93
C LEU A 311 6.89 10.57 25.40
N LYS A 312 6.80 11.02 26.66
CA LYS A 312 7.83 11.92 27.20
C LYS A 312 9.19 11.21 27.20
N ASN A 313 10.28 11.94 27.04
CA ASN A 313 11.65 11.38 27.08
C ASN A 313 12.01 10.72 28.42
N SER A 314 11.30 11.07 29.50
CA SER A 314 11.43 10.43 30.82
C SER A 314 10.72 9.08 30.92
N VAL A 315 9.90 8.71 29.93
CA VAL A 315 9.16 7.44 29.94
C VAL A 315 10.13 6.30 29.69
N THR A 316 10.25 5.43 30.68
CA THR A 316 11.10 4.24 30.64
C THR A 316 10.34 3.05 30.07
N LYS A 317 11.10 2.05 29.60
CA LYS A 317 10.55 0.77 29.14
C LYS A 317 9.68 0.12 30.24
N GLN A 318 10.12 0.20 31.50
CA GLN A 318 9.42 -0.39 32.63
C GLN A 318 8.08 0.29 32.91
N GLN A 319 8.00 1.61 32.81
CA GLN A 319 6.73 2.34 32.99
C GLN A 319 5.69 1.94 31.94
N ILE A 320 6.10 1.78 30.69
CA ILE A 320 5.20 1.32 29.62
C ILE A 320 4.75 -0.13 29.89
N LEU A 321 5.66 -1.03 30.26
CA LEU A 321 5.31 -2.42 30.58
C LEU A 321 4.40 -2.53 31.81
N ASN A 322 4.60 -1.68 32.83
CA ASN A 322 3.76 -1.64 34.02
C ASN A 322 2.34 -1.17 33.67
N ALA A 323 2.21 -0.10 32.88
CA ALA A 323 0.91 0.39 32.42
C ALA A 323 0.17 -0.65 31.55
N LEU A 324 0.88 -1.39 30.70
CA LEU A 324 0.29 -2.50 29.93
C LEU A 324 -0.13 -3.67 30.84
N ALA A 325 0.64 -3.94 31.89
CA ALA A 325 0.35 -5.00 32.86
C ALA A 325 -0.88 -4.73 33.74
N GLU A 326 -1.28 -3.47 33.88
CA GLU A 326 -2.55 -3.11 34.55
C GLU A 326 -3.78 -3.57 33.75
N ILE A 327 -3.65 -3.69 32.41
CA ILE A 327 -4.72 -4.20 31.53
C ILE A 327 -4.67 -5.73 31.49
N HIS A 328 -3.48 -6.28 31.25
CA HIS A 328 -3.22 -7.71 31.12
C HIS A 328 -1.88 -8.04 31.79
N PRO A 329 -1.85 -8.71 32.95
CA PRO A 329 -0.61 -8.97 33.70
C PRO A 329 0.48 -9.66 32.87
N GLU A 330 0.10 -10.52 31.93
CA GLU A 330 1.00 -11.20 30.99
C GLU A 330 1.71 -10.24 30.01
N TRP A 331 1.21 -9.01 29.84
CA TRP A 331 1.88 -8.00 29.01
C TRP A 331 3.11 -7.40 29.68
N ARG A 332 3.39 -7.71 30.95
CA ARG A 332 4.64 -7.30 31.61
C ARG A 332 5.88 -7.88 30.92
N ILE A 333 5.75 -9.04 30.24
CA ILE A 333 6.86 -9.75 29.59
C ILE A 333 6.90 -9.58 28.05
N VAL A 334 6.06 -8.71 27.49
CA VAL A 334 6.04 -8.51 26.02
C VAL A 334 7.34 -7.89 25.53
N THR A 335 7.78 -8.34 24.35
CA THR A 335 8.99 -7.80 23.75
C THR A 335 8.71 -6.38 23.28
N MET A 336 9.42 -5.41 23.84
CA MET A 336 9.28 -4.01 23.45
C MET A 336 10.60 -3.39 23.05
N ARG A 337 10.57 -2.60 21.99
CA ARG A 337 11.63 -1.67 21.60
C ARG A 337 11.17 -0.25 21.95
N LEU A 338 11.90 0.41 22.83
CA LEU A 338 11.71 1.82 23.14
C LEU A 338 12.84 2.60 22.45
N ASN A 339 12.47 3.54 21.60
CA ASN A 339 13.39 4.48 20.98
C ASN A 339 13.22 5.82 21.72
N VAL A 340 14.23 6.18 22.52
CA VAL A 340 14.26 7.43 23.27
C VAL A 340 14.91 8.50 22.42
N ARG A 341 14.26 9.66 22.30
CA ARG A 341 14.74 10.82 21.53
C ARG A 341 14.77 12.07 22.41
N SER A 342 15.51 13.08 21.98
CA SER A 342 15.53 14.38 22.65
C SER A 342 14.16 15.07 22.55
N GLY A 343 13.39 15.03 23.63
CA GLY A 343 12.09 15.69 23.78
C GLY A 343 10.88 14.76 23.71
N TRP A 344 10.99 13.59 23.08
CA TRP A 344 9.93 12.59 23.03
C TRP A 344 10.49 11.18 22.82
N SER A 345 9.68 10.15 22.95
CA SER A 345 10.05 8.76 22.77
C SER A 345 8.92 8.02 22.08
N HIS A 346 9.24 6.89 21.46
CA HIS A 346 8.22 6.03 20.90
C HIS A 346 8.58 4.56 21.15
N ALA A 347 7.56 3.73 21.33
CA ALA A 347 7.73 2.32 21.62
C ALA A 347 7.00 1.46 20.59
N PHE A 348 7.64 0.36 20.22
CA PHE A 348 7.03 -0.73 19.47
C PHE A 348 6.87 -1.92 20.41
N VAL A 349 5.62 -2.24 20.74
CA VAL A 349 5.24 -3.35 21.62
C VAL A 349 4.93 -4.55 20.73
N GLY A 350 5.84 -5.51 20.70
CA GLY A 350 5.71 -6.73 19.93
C GLY A 350 4.97 -7.82 20.67
N LEU A 351 4.28 -8.67 19.90
CA LEU A 351 3.75 -9.96 20.35
C LEU A 351 2.67 -9.85 21.44
N LEU A 352 1.66 -9.02 21.17
CA LEU A 352 0.38 -9.16 21.87
C LEU A 352 -0.35 -10.38 21.28
N LEU A 353 -0.40 -11.47 22.03
CA LEU A 353 -1.40 -12.50 21.80
C LEU A 353 -2.74 -11.90 22.23
N VAL A 354 -3.42 -11.22 21.30
CA VAL A 354 -4.82 -10.85 21.50
C VAL A 354 -5.63 -12.14 21.37
N VAL A 355 -5.71 -12.90 22.46
CA VAL A 355 -6.72 -13.93 22.61
C VAL A 355 -8.00 -13.18 22.91
N PHE A 356 -8.86 -13.01 21.91
CA PHE A 356 -10.26 -12.60 22.16
C PHE A 356 -10.93 -13.75 22.92
N CYS A 357 -10.74 -13.83 24.24
CA CYS A 357 -11.62 -14.59 25.11
C CYS A 357 -12.82 -13.70 25.37
N VAL A 358 -13.87 -13.86 24.57
CA VAL A 358 -15.19 -13.32 24.88
C VAL A 358 -15.74 -14.14 26.05
N SER A 359 -15.35 -13.79 27.27
CA SER A 359 -16.03 -14.22 28.49
C SER A 359 -16.95 -13.06 28.88
N CYS A 360 -18.21 -13.16 28.47
CA CYS A 360 -19.19 -12.07 28.47
C CYS A 360 -19.80 -11.75 29.86
N GLU A 361 -19.19 -12.11 30.98
CA GLU A 361 -19.86 -12.01 32.29
C GLU A 361 -19.23 -11.06 33.31
N LEU A 362 -18.06 -10.46 33.05
CA LEU A 362 -17.37 -9.62 34.05
C LEU A 362 -17.27 -8.12 33.70
N LEU A 363 -18.19 -7.59 32.88
CA LEU A 363 -18.19 -6.18 32.46
C LEU A 363 -19.51 -5.46 32.79
N LYS A 364 -20.15 -5.84 33.90
CA LYS A 364 -21.33 -5.14 34.43
C LYS A 364 -21.08 -4.28 35.65
N MET A 365 -19.89 -4.28 36.26
CA MET A 365 -19.60 -3.37 37.36
C MET A 365 -18.17 -2.86 37.27
N HIS A 366 -18.06 -1.53 37.21
CA HIS A 366 -16.86 -0.70 37.22
C HIS A 366 -16.19 -0.34 35.87
N CYS A 367 -16.06 0.98 35.72
CA CYS A 367 -15.12 1.73 34.89
C CYS A 367 -15.54 2.18 33.49
N SER A 368 -16.32 3.25 33.51
CA SER A 368 -16.42 4.37 32.55
C SER A 368 -15.09 5.10 32.25
N PHE A 369 -13.94 4.40 32.16
CA PHE A 369 -12.61 5.02 32.01
C PHE A 369 -11.81 4.56 30.78
N LEU A 370 -12.42 3.78 29.88
CA LEU A 370 -11.74 3.25 28.69
C LEU A 370 -12.32 3.77 27.36
N CYS A 371 -12.65 5.08 27.33
CA CYS A 371 -13.11 5.74 26.11
C CYS A 371 -12.48 7.14 25.96
N VAL A 372 -11.15 7.23 26.02
CA VAL A 372 -10.41 8.42 25.58
C VAL A 372 -9.18 7.98 24.79
N LEU A 373 -9.40 7.56 23.56
CA LEU A 373 -8.36 7.43 22.54
C LEU A 373 -8.98 7.64 21.16
N LEU A 374 -9.53 8.85 20.97
CA LEU A 374 -9.61 9.66 19.75
C LEU A 374 -10.67 10.76 19.94
N PHE A 375 -10.25 12.00 19.65
CA PHE A 375 -10.99 13.29 19.60
C PHE A 375 -10.92 14.25 20.81
N TYR A 376 -10.37 15.43 20.49
CA TYR A 376 -10.46 16.77 21.08
C TYR A 376 -9.94 17.05 22.50
N ALA A 377 -8.93 17.93 22.57
CA ALA A 377 -8.99 19.12 23.41
C ALA A 377 -8.33 20.28 22.65
N ASP A 378 -9.17 21.24 22.29
CA ASP A 378 -8.81 22.60 21.86
C ASP A 378 -9.14 23.51 23.07
N ARG A 379 -8.39 24.61 23.20
CA ARG A 379 -8.39 25.64 24.28
C ARG A 379 -7.69 25.30 25.60
N PHE A 380 -6.40 25.61 25.67
CA PHE A 380 -5.88 26.82 26.32
C PHE A 380 -4.67 27.34 25.55
#